data_AF-A0A0A1U130-F1
#
_entry.id   AF-A0A0A1U130-F1
#
_cell.length_a   1.000
_cell.length_b   1.000
_cell.length_c   1.000
_cell.angle_alpha   90.00
_cell.angle_beta   90.00
_cell.angle_gamma   90.00
#
_symmetry.space_group_name_H-M   'P 1'
#
loop_
_entity.id
_entity.type
_entity.pdbx_description
1 polymer ?
#
loop_
_entity_poly.entity_id
_entity_poly.type
_entity_poly.pdbx_seq_one_letter_code
_entity_poly.pdbx_strand_id
1 'polypeptide(L)'
;MSQTSITGKLIQKDDAYKEAENKIRAVLDQRMHLRFLLEEVNTRLESTSSEKEPELYQKILNDKKALRVVQENLDELITTLCGTNESLLLRYAYFSRRYVVTITDENVEESQIADIIKELGADAVYSHTKSVTLSKDKLHKTTLLTFYLKTDAAKLALRSYCIKMCWVVSRYDTYQNNYYKQNYSTIYHNNQRNSPDITQETADFIMTDFYEKLLSLGYDSKTALRIIRVELVNSNYNQLYFNMFSPNLKKEADEIVTEINKQKYWVE
;
A
#
# COMPACT_ATOMS: atom_id res chain seq x y z
N MET A 1 -12.89 -9.83 26.48
CA MET A 1 -11.85 -8.83 26.17
C MET A 1 -12.51 -7.75 25.34
N SER A 2 -12.57 -6.49 25.79
CA SER A 2 -13.15 -5.42 24.99
C SER A 2 -12.24 -5.13 23.80
N GLN A 3 -12.71 -5.35 22.57
CA GLN A 3 -12.03 -4.80 21.40
C GLN A 3 -12.05 -3.28 21.55
N THR A 4 -10.88 -2.68 21.70
CA THR A 4 -10.74 -1.22 21.61
C THR A 4 -11.18 -0.81 20.21
N SER A 5 -12.23 0.00 20.10
CA SER A 5 -12.70 0.46 18.79
C SER A 5 -11.65 1.38 18.17
N ILE A 6 -11.08 0.96 17.03
CA ILE A 6 -10.08 1.74 16.30
C ILE A 6 -10.74 3.03 15.82
N THR A 7 -10.19 4.15 16.27
CA THR A 7 -10.68 5.49 15.92
C THR A 7 -9.52 6.25 15.31
N GLY A 8 -9.56 6.43 13.99
CA GLY A 8 -8.56 7.15 13.23
C GLY A 8 -8.37 8.57 13.76
N LYS A 9 -7.15 9.07 13.63
CA LYS A 9 -6.75 10.42 14.01
C LYS A 9 -6.01 11.05 12.84
N LEU A 10 -6.17 12.37 12.71
CA LEU A 10 -5.38 13.14 11.75
C LEU A 10 -3.92 13.14 12.18
N ILE A 11 -3.04 12.79 11.26
CA ILE A 11 -1.60 12.81 11.48
C ILE A 11 -1.08 14.20 11.12
N GLN A 12 -0.30 14.76 12.04
CA GLN A 12 0.42 15.99 11.76
C GLN A 12 1.60 15.68 10.83
N LYS A 13 1.58 16.28 9.65
CA LYS A 13 2.64 16.18 8.65
C LYS A 13 3.56 17.39 8.79
N ASP A 14 4.85 17.14 8.97
CA ASP A 14 5.87 18.19 8.94
C ASP A 14 6.10 18.70 7.49
N ASP A 15 6.88 19.76 7.34
CA ASP A 15 7.06 20.41 6.03
C ASP A 15 7.87 19.55 5.06
N ALA A 16 8.86 18.80 5.56
CA ALA A 16 9.65 17.86 4.76
C ALA A 16 8.78 16.72 4.22
N TYR A 17 7.84 16.25 5.02
CA TYR A 17 6.83 15.28 4.63
C TYR A 17 5.91 15.85 3.55
N LYS A 18 5.33 17.04 3.76
CA LYS A 18 4.38 17.64 2.80
C LYS A 18 5.04 17.88 1.44
N GLU A 19 6.29 18.35 1.43
CA GLU A 19 7.01 18.60 0.20
C GLU A 19 7.22 17.31 -0.61
N ALA A 20 7.61 16.23 0.05
CA ALA A 20 7.83 14.97 -0.63
C ALA A 20 6.53 14.19 -0.93
N GLU A 21 5.46 14.36 -0.16
CA GLU A 21 4.12 13.85 -0.50
C GLU A 21 3.56 14.53 -1.76
N ASN A 22 3.70 15.86 -1.88
CA ASN A 22 3.25 16.59 -3.06
C ASN A 22 3.93 16.10 -4.34
N LYS A 23 5.20 15.67 -4.25
CA LYS A 23 5.96 15.12 -5.39
C LYS A 23 5.42 13.76 -5.85
N ILE A 24 4.85 12.97 -4.95
CA ILE A 24 4.42 11.59 -5.25
C ILE A 24 2.91 11.41 -5.41
N ARG A 25 2.08 12.33 -4.91
CA ARG A 25 0.60 12.20 -4.93
C ARG A 25 0.05 11.87 -6.33
N ALA A 26 0.52 12.55 -7.37
CA ALA A 26 0.11 12.27 -8.75
C ALA A 26 0.48 10.85 -9.20
N VAL A 27 1.64 10.36 -8.78
CA VAL A 27 2.13 9.00 -9.09
C VAL A 27 1.29 7.95 -8.37
N LEU A 28 0.89 8.21 -7.12
CA LEU A 28 -0.01 7.34 -6.35
C LEU A 28 -1.39 7.26 -6.98
N ASP A 29 -1.95 8.40 -7.41
CA ASP A 29 -3.23 8.46 -8.13
C ASP A 29 -3.15 7.64 -9.43
N GLN A 30 -2.10 7.84 -10.24
CA GLN A 30 -1.87 7.07 -11.48
C GLN A 30 -1.75 5.57 -11.21
N ARG A 31 -1.07 5.18 -10.14
CA ARG A 31 -0.92 3.78 -9.75
C ARG A 31 -2.24 3.14 -9.36
N MET A 32 -3.11 3.87 -8.66
CA MET A 32 -4.43 3.37 -8.30
C MET A 32 -5.30 3.19 -9.55
N HIS A 33 -5.29 4.16 -10.47
CA HIS A 33 -5.98 4.05 -11.76
C HIS A 33 -5.48 2.85 -12.58
N LEU A 34 -4.17 2.64 -12.64
CA LEU A 34 -3.57 1.51 -13.32
C LEU A 34 -4.05 0.16 -12.75
N ARG A 35 -4.23 0.07 -11.43
CA ARG A 35 -4.77 -1.14 -10.79
C ARG A 35 -6.21 -1.42 -11.26
N PHE A 36 -7.07 -0.41 -11.32
CA PHE A 36 -8.43 -0.58 -11.86
C PHE A 36 -8.42 -1.05 -13.32
N LEU A 37 -7.54 -0.49 -14.15
CA LEU A 37 -7.38 -0.93 -15.55
C LEU A 37 -6.89 -2.38 -15.67
N LEU A 38 -5.92 -2.78 -14.84
CA LEU A 38 -5.42 -4.15 -14.80
C LEU A 38 -6.52 -5.15 -14.41
N GLU A 39 -7.42 -4.77 -13.51
CA GLU A 39 -8.57 -5.59 -13.13
C GLU A 39 -9.55 -5.76 -14.28
N GLU A 40 -9.93 -4.66 -14.94
CA GLU A 40 -10.81 -4.72 -16.10
C GLU A 40 -10.23 -5.63 -17.20
N VAL A 41 -8.91 -5.55 -17.42
CA VAL A 41 -8.19 -6.43 -18.34
C VAL A 41 -8.21 -7.89 -17.87
N ASN A 42 -8.05 -8.17 -16.57
CA ASN A 42 -8.15 -9.53 -16.04
C ASN A 42 -9.56 -10.09 -16.23
N THR A 43 -10.61 -9.34 -15.88
CA THR A 43 -12.00 -9.74 -16.06
C THR A 43 -12.32 -10.04 -17.53
N ARG A 44 -11.83 -9.20 -18.46
CA ARG A 44 -11.96 -9.45 -19.90
C ARG A 44 -11.23 -10.71 -20.33
N LEU A 45 -10.05 -10.97 -19.78
CA LEU A 45 -9.25 -12.15 -20.12
C LEU A 45 -9.90 -13.46 -19.61
N GLU A 46 -10.58 -13.40 -18.46
CA GLU A 46 -11.36 -14.52 -17.91
C GLU A 46 -12.63 -14.80 -18.73
N SER A 47 -13.25 -13.77 -19.30
CA SER A 47 -14.47 -13.91 -20.11
C SER A 47 -14.21 -14.16 -21.59
N THR A 48 -12.98 -13.94 -22.08
CA THR A 48 -12.59 -14.17 -23.48
C THR A 48 -12.00 -15.55 -23.67
N SER A 49 -12.58 -16.38 -24.54
CA SER A 49 -12.05 -17.71 -24.85
C SER A 49 -10.85 -17.63 -25.80
N SER A 50 -9.72 -18.19 -25.38
CA SER A 50 -8.51 -18.30 -26.22
C SER A 50 -8.70 -19.17 -27.47
N GLU A 51 -9.68 -20.08 -27.45
CA GLU A 51 -10.00 -20.96 -28.58
C GLU A 51 -11.00 -20.33 -29.56
N LYS A 52 -12.02 -19.64 -29.04
CA LYS A 52 -13.07 -19.04 -29.88
C LYS A 52 -12.67 -17.66 -30.42
N GLU A 53 -11.85 -16.91 -29.68
CA GLU A 53 -11.47 -15.53 -30.00
C GLU A 53 -9.96 -15.29 -29.80
N PRO A 54 -9.09 -16.01 -30.53
CA PRO A 54 -7.64 -16.01 -30.30
C PRO A 54 -6.98 -14.64 -30.50
N GLU A 55 -7.42 -13.87 -31.51
CA GLU A 55 -6.86 -12.53 -31.80
C GLU A 55 -7.20 -11.52 -30.71
N LEU A 56 -8.45 -11.53 -30.23
CA LEU A 56 -8.87 -10.68 -29.12
C LEU A 56 -8.17 -11.08 -27.82
N TYR A 57 -8.07 -12.37 -27.54
CA TYR A 57 -7.35 -12.90 -26.38
C TYR A 57 -5.88 -12.46 -26.38
N GLN A 58 -5.19 -12.57 -27.52
CA GLN A 58 -3.80 -12.14 -27.66
C GLN A 58 -3.63 -10.62 -27.50
N LYS A 59 -4.60 -9.83 -27.98
CA LYS A 59 -4.61 -8.38 -27.76
C LYS A 59 -4.72 -8.04 -26.28
N ILE A 60 -5.66 -8.65 -25.56
CA ILE A 60 -5.85 -8.43 -24.11
C ILE A 60 -4.59 -8.84 -23.33
N LEU A 61 -3.91 -9.93 -23.72
CA LEU A 61 -2.62 -10.32 -23.15
C LEU A 61 -1.52 -9.26 -23.35
N ASN A 62 -1.46 -8.67 -24.53
CA ASN A 62 -0.50 -7.62 -24.84
C ASN A 62 -0.80 -6.34 -24.04
N ASP A 63 -2.08 -5.97 -23.91
CA ASP A 63 -2.52 -4.85 -23.06
C ASP A 63 -2.11 -5.09 -21.61
N LYS A 64 -2.34 -6.30 -21.08
CA LYS A 64 -1.90 -6.70 -19.73
C LYS A 64 -0.39 -6.57 -19.55
N LYS A 65 0.41 -6.96 -20.56
CA LYS A 65 1.87 -6.83 -20.53
C LYS A 65 2.29 -5.36 -20.52
N ALA A 66 1.68 -4.51 -21.36
CA ALA A 66 1.96 -3.09 -21.40
C ALA A 66 1.63 -2.41 -20.05
N LEU A 67 0.46 -2.70 -19.48
CA LEU A 67 0.06 -2.17 -18.17
C LEU A 67 1.03 -2.61 -17.05
N ARG A 68 1.58 -3.83 -17.10
CA ARG A 68 2.62 -4.27 -16.15
C ARG A 68 3.91 -3.46 -16.26
N VAL A 69 4.33 -3.08 -17.46
CA VAL A 69 5.50 -2.20 -17.65
C VAL A 69 5.23 -0.82 -17.04
N VAL A 70 4.04 -0.26 -17.26
CA VAL A 70 3.64 1.01 -16.61
C VAL A 70 3.66 0.86 -15.09
N GLN A 71 3.21 -0.28 -14.56
CA GLN A 71 3.23 -0.55 -13.12
C GLN A 71 4.64 -0.56 -12.55
N GLU A 72 5.58 -1.20 -13.25
CA GLU A 72 7.00 -1.24 -12.87
C GLU A 72 7.61 0.16 -12.87
N ASN A 73 7.34 0.97 -13.90
CA ASN A 73 7.82 2.36 -13.99
C ASN A 73 7.26 3.25 -12.86
N LEU A 74 5.98 3.09 -12.51
CA LEU A 74 5.38 3.82 -11.39
C LEU A 74 5.98 3.37 -10.06
N ASP A 75 6.20 2.07 -9.86
CA ASP A 75 6.86 1.54 -8.66
C ASP A 75 8.30 2.09 -8.53
N GLU A 76 9.06 2.20 -9.63
CA GLU A 76 10.40 2.82 -9.65
C GLU A 76 10.37 4.32 -9.33
N LEU A 77 9.42 5.05 -9.89
CA LEU A 77 9.26 6.49 -9.64
C LEU A 77 8.91 6.76 -8.17
N ILE A 78 7.99 5.97 -7.60
CA ILE A 78 7.62 6.02 -6.18
C ILE A 78 8.84 5.81 -5.29
N THR A 79 9.66 4.82 -5.64
CA THR A 79 10.90 4.52 -4.91
C THR A 79 11.86 5.70 -4.91
N THR A 80 12.10 6.26 -6.09
CA THR A 80 13.06 7.35 -6.28
C THR A 80 12.62 8.59 -5.52
N LEU A 81 11.33 8.92 -5.59
CA LEU A 81 10.76 10.10 -4.92
C LEU A 81 10.68 9.94 -3.40
N CYS A 82 10.40 8.74 -2.89
CA CYS A 82 10.40 8.49 -1.45
C CYS A 82 11.78 8.15 -0.88
N GLY A 83 12.78 7.86 -1.73
CA GLY A 83 14.10 7.33 -1.34
C GLY A 83 14.84 8.15 -0.28
N THR A 84 14.56 9.45 -0.20
CA THR A 84 15.18 10.37 0.76
C THR A 84 14.34 10.62 2.02
N ASN A 85 13.14 10.05 2.12
CA ASN A 85 12.24 10.20 3.26
C ASN A 85 11.70 8.82 3.68
N GLU A 86 12.37 8.20 4.66
CA GLU A 86 12.04 6.87 5.15
C GLU A 86 10.59 6.77 5.64
N SER A 87 10.05 7.83 6.27
CA SER A 87 8.64 7.87 6.69
C SER A 87 7.67 7.82 5.52
N LEU A 88 7.97 8.50 4.40
CA LEU A 88 7.18 8.40 3.17
C LEU A 88 7.40 7.07 2.43
N LEU A 89 8.61 6.49 2.48
CA LEU A 89 8.86 5.13 1.98
C LEU A 89 7.99 4.11 2.74
N LEU A 90 7.94 4.22 4.06
CA LEU A 90 7.15 3.32 4.91
C LEU A 90 5.65 3.52 4.70
N ARG A 91 5.20 4.75 4.41
CA ARG A 91 3.78 5.13 4.33
C ARG A 91 3.18 5.09 2.93
N TYR A 92 3.93 5.48 1.89
CA TYR A 92 3.47 5.61 0.50
C TYR A 92 4.29 4.82 -0.52
N ALA A 93 5.53 4.45 -0.21
CA ALA A 93 6.24 3.51 -1.07
C ALA A 93 5.76 2.09 -0.77
N TYR A 94 4.58 1.80 -1.32
CA TYR A 94 3.97 0.48 -1.26
C TYR A 94 4.73 -0.45 -2.21
N PHE A 95 5.92 -0.92 -1.82
CA PHE A 95 6.58 -1.93 -2.62
C PHE A 95 5.80 -3.23 -2.46
N SER A 96 5.18 -3.65 -3.55
CA SER A 96 4.68 -5.03 -3.70
C SER A 96 5.77 -6.05 -3.35
N ARG A 97 7.05 -5.65 -3.47
CA ARG A 97 8.24 -6.43 -3.21
C ARG A 97 9.09 -5.87 -2.03
N ARG A 98 8.46 -5.34 -0.97
CA ARG A 98 9.10 -5.11 0.34
C ARG A 98 9.23 -6.42 1.10
N TYR A 99 10.45 -6.75 1.50
CA TYR A 99 10.74 -7.92 2.32
C TYR A 99 11.45 -7.50 3.59
N VAL A 100 11.04 -8.07 4.71
CA VAL A 100 11.71 -7.89 6.00
C VAL A 100 12.27 -9.24 6.39
N VAL A 101 13.58 -9.27 6.58
CA VAL A 101 14.31 -10.41 7.12
C VAL A 101 14.53 -10.14 8.60
N THR A 102 13.97 -11.01 9.44
CA THR A 102 14.11 -10.95 10.89
C THR A 102 15.15 -11.97 11.33
N ILE A 103 16.15 -11.49 12.04
CA ILE A 103 17.31 -12.27 12.48
C ILE A 103 17.43 -12.06 13.99
N THR A 104 17.37 -13.16 14.74
CA THR A 104 17.44 -13.14 16.21
C THR A 104 18.82 -13.62 16.65
N ASP A 105 19.42 -12.88 17.57
CA ASP A 105 20.66 -13.23 18.28
C ASP A 105 21.91 -13.43 17.41
N GLU A 106 21.85 -13.04 16.14
CA GLU A 106 23.01 -13.02 15.24
C GLU A 106 23.45 -11.59 14.91
N ASN A 107 24.76 -11.40 14.77
CA ASN A 107 25.31 -10.16 14.25
C ASN A 107 25.31 -10.21 12.71
N VAL A 108 24.60 -9.27 12.09
CA VAL A 108 24.67 -9.10 10.63
C VAL A 108 25.66 -7.99 10.33
N GLU A 109 26.78 -8.34 9.72
CA GLU A 109 27.76 -7.37 9.23
C GLU A 109 27.36 -6.78 7.88
N GLU A 110 27.89 -5.60 7.56
CA GLU A 110 27.63 -4.94 6.27
C GLU A 110 28.16 -5.78 5.08
N SER A 111 29.20 -6.59 5.30
CA SER A 111 29.72 -7.55 4.32
C SER A 111 28.67 -8.60 3.93
N GLN A 112 27.90 -9.10 4.89
CA GLN A 112 26.83 -10.06 4.65
C GLN A 112 25.67 -9.40 3.88
N ILE A 113 25.38 -8.12 4.14
CA ILE A 113 24.38 -7.37 3.36
C ILE A 113 24.85 -7.21 1.91
N ALA A 114 26.13 -6.89 1.69
CA ALA A 114 26.70 -6.80 0.35
C ALA A 114 26.63 -8.14 -0.41
N ASP A 115 26.87 -9.26 0.26
CA ASP A 115 26.75 -10.60 -0.32
C ASP A 115 25.30 -10.93 -0.72
N ILE A 116 24.33 -10.55 0.12
CA ILE A 116 22.90 -10.67 -0.21
C ILE A 116 22.63 -9.86 -1.48
N ILE A 117 22.97 -8.57 -1.51
CA ILE A 117 22.71 -7.69 -2.66
C ILE A 117 23.33 -8.25 -3.94
N LYS A 118 24.53 -8.84 -3.85
CA LYS A 118 25.19 -9.51 -4.97
C LYS A 118 24.42 -10.74 -5.45
N GLU A 119 23.89 -11.59 -4.55
CA GLU A 119 23.04 -12.72 -4.93
C GLU A 119 21.70 -12.27 -5.54
N LEU A 120 21.13 -11.15 -5.08
CA LEU A 120 19.90 -10.58 -5.64
C LEU A 120 20.11 -9.97 -7.03
N GLY A 121 21.34 -9.53 -7.32
CA GLY A 121 21.67 -8.62 -8.41
C GLY A 121 21.52 -7.17 -7.97
N ALA A 122 22.61 -6.40 -8.01
CA ALA A 122 22.64 -5.02 -7.49
C ALA A 122 21.56 -4.14 -8.13
N ASP A 123 21.34 -4.27 -9.44
CA ASP A 123 20.33 -3.50 -10.18
C ASP A 123 18.89 -3.92 -9.83
N ALA A 124 18.70 -5.06 -9.17
CA ALA A 124 17.41 -5.60 -8.78
C ALA A 124 16.99 -5.21 -7.35
N VAL A 125 17.82 -4.43 -6.64
CA VAL A 125 17.50 -3.84 -5.34
C VAL A 125 17.34 -2.34 -5.51
N TYR A 126 16.19 -1.81 -5.10
CA TYR A 126 15.99 -0.36 -5.04
C TYR A 126 16.75 0.25 -3.87
N SER A 127 16.59 -0.32 -2.68
CA SER A 127 17.25 0.11 -1.45
C SER A 127 17.14 -0.97 -0.38
N HIS A 128 17.87 -0.78 0.72
CA HIS A 128 17.77 -1.59 1.91
C HIS A 128 18.01 -0.76 3.17
N THR A 129 17.46 -1.19 4.30
CA THR A 129 17.73 -0.59 5.62
C THR A 129 17.99 -1.68 6.66
N LYS A 130 18.72 -1.34 7.72
CA LYS A 130 19.03 -2.21 8.84
C LYS A 130 18.72 -1.51 10.15
N SER A 131 17.98 -2.19 11.02
CA SER A 131 17.71 -1.73 12.39
C SER A 131 17.99 -2.85 13.38
N VAL A 132 18.64 -2.52 14.50
CA VAL A 132 18.95 -3.48 15.56
C VAL A 132 18.27 -3.04 16.85
N THR A 133 17.45 -3.93 17.41
CA THR A 133 16.76 -3.73 18.68
C THR A 133 17.34 -4.68 19.71
N LEU A 134 17.86 -4.15 20.81
CA LEU A 134 18.30 -4.95 21.95
C LEU A 134 17.11 -5.30 22.85
N SER A 135 17.08 -6.53 23.36
CA SER A 135 16.13 -6.94 24.39
C SER A 135 16.39 -6.19 25.71
N LYS A 136 15.43 -6.28 26.63
CA LYS A 136 15.58 -5.70 27.99
C LYS A 136 16.74 -6.30 28.77
N ASP A 137 17.09 -7.56 28.51
CA ASP A 137 18.22 -8.24 29.15
C ASP A 137 19.58 -7.87 28.54
N LYS A 138 19.61 -7.12 27.43
CA LYS A 138 20.81 -6.71 26.67
C LYS A 138 21.68 -7.85 26.15
N LEU A 139 21.24 -9.10 26.29
CA LEU A 139 21.91 -10.29 25.77
C LEU A 139 21.33 -10.67 24.41
N HIS A 140 20.01 -10.59 24.29
CA HIS A 140 19.31 -10.89 23.06
C HIS A 140 19.21 -9.65 22.17
N LYS A 141 19.25 -9.87 20.85
CA LYS A 141 19.08 -8.81 19.86
C LYS A 141 18.24 -9.28 18.68
N THR A 142 17.47 -8.38 18.12
CA THR A 142 16.75 -8.62 16.88
C THR A 142 17.25 -7.64 15.84
N THR A 143 17.82 -8.17 14.76
CA THR A 143 18.17 -7.40 13.57
C THR A 143 17.04 -7.54 12.55
N LEU A 144 16.53 -6.40 12.09
CA LEU A 144 15.58 -6.33 10.98
C LEU A 144 16.32 -5.75 9.77
N LEU A 145 16.40 -6.53 8.69
CA LEU A 145 16.84 -6.05 7.38
C LEU A 145 15.61 -5.85 6.50
N THR A 146 15.39 -4.62 6.04
CA THR A 146 14.31 -4.33 5.08
C THR A 146 14.92 -4.20 3.69
N PHE A 147 14.44 -4.99 2.74
CA PHE A 147 14.80 -4.92 1.33
C PHE A 147 13.63 -4.43 0.49
N TYR A 148 13.92 -3.53 -0.45
CA TYR A 148 12.99 -3.02 -1.44
C TYR A 148 13.44 -3.52 -2.82
N LEU A 149 12.73 -4.48 -3.41
CA LEU A 149 13.20 -5.20 -4.60
C LEU A 149 12.49 -4.76 -5.89
N LYS A 150 13.22 -4.77 -7.01
CA LYS A 150 12.70 -4.40 -8.33
C LYS A 150 11.99 -5.53 -9.05
N THR A 151 12.36 -6.79 -8.84
CA THR A 151 11.89 -7.92 -9.66
C THR A 151 11.39 -9.10 -8.82
N ASP A 152 10.54 -9.95 -9.41
CA ASP A 152 10.12 -11.20 -8.77
C ASP A 152 11.27 -12.22 -8.69
N ALA A 153 12.24 -12.14 -9.60
CA ALA A 153 13.46 -12.93 -9.55
C ALA A 153 14.29 -12.61 -8.29
N ALA A 154 14.48 -11.33 -7.97
CA ALA A 154 15.16 -10.91 -6.74
C ALA A 154 14.42 -11.37 -5.48
N LYS A 155 13.09 -11.35 -5.48
CA LYS A 155 12.28 -11.94 -4.40
C LYS A 155 12.61 -13.42 -4.18
N LEU A 156 12.66 -14.20 -5.27
CA LEU A 156 12.94 -15.64 -5.18
C LEU A 156 14.37 -15.87 -4.67
N ALA A 157 15.34 -15.10 -5.16
CA ALA A 157 16.72 -15.15 -4.69
C ALA A 157 16.83 -14.83 -3.19
N LEU A 158 16.17 -13.77 -2.71
CA LEU A 158 16.16 -13.40 -1.28
C LEU A 158 15.60 -14.52 -0.41
N ARG A 159 14.48 -15.13 -0.83
CA ARG A 159 13.89 -16.27 -0.12
C ARG A 159 14.84 -17.46 -0.07
N SER A 160 15.48 -17.79 -1.19
CA SER A 160 16.46 -18.87 -1.24
C SER A 160 17.66 -18.60 -0.33
N TYR A 161 18.18 -17.37 -0.28
CA TYR A 161 19.26 -16.99 0.63
C TYR A 161 18.86 -17.13 2.10
N CYS A 162 17.71 -16.56 2.49
CA CYS A 162 17.23 -16.64 3.87
C CYS A 162 16.98 -18.10 4.31
N ILE A 163 16.49 -18.97 3.42
CA ILE A 163 16.35 -20.40 3.70
C ILE A 163 17.72 -21.04 3.99
N LYS A 164 18.76 -20.74 3.20
CA LYS A 164 20.12 -21.26 3.44
C LYS A 164 20.67 -20.82 4.80
N MET A 165 20.35 -19.59 5.21
CA MET A 165 20.82 -19.00 6.48
C MET A 165 19.91 -19.29 7.67
N CYS A 166 18.84 -20.07 7.51
CA CYS A 166 17.81 -20.30 8.53
C CYS A 166 17.18 -18.99 9.07
N TRP A 167 17.20 -17.92 8.29
CA TRP A 167 16.62 -16.63 8.65
C TRP A 167 15.15 -16.55 8.28
N VAL A 168 14.37 -15.83 9.08
CA VAL A 168 12.95 -15.65 8.83
C VAL A 168 12.75 -14.50 7.87
N VAL A 169 12.25 -14.78 6.66
CA VAL A 169 11.84 -13.75 5.70
C VAL A 169 10.33 -13.62 5.68
N SER A 170 9.86 -12.41 5.90
CA SER A 170 8.46 -12.04 5.81
C SER A 170 8.27 -11.03 4.69
N ARG A 171 7.14 -11.15 3.98
CA ARG A 171 6.67 -10.06 3.14
C ARG A 171 5.85 -9.16 4.03
N TYR A 172 6.22 -7.88 4.11
CA TYR A 172 5.29 -6.89 4.63
C TYR A 172 4.31 -6.57 3.51
N ASP A 173 3.15 -7.24 3.54
CA ASP A 173 2.04 -6.83 2.69
C ASP A 173 1.58 -5.45 3.18
N THR A 174 1.66 -4.50 2.27
CA THR A 174 1.25 -3.12 2.53
C THR A 174 -0.25 -3.06 2.77
N TYR A 175 -0.68 -2.06 3.52
CA TYR A 175 -2.07 -1.63 3.62
C TYR A 175 -2.83 -1.73 2.28
N GLN A 176 -2.38 -1.06 1.22
CA GLN A 176 -3.02 -1.11 -0.11
C GLN A 176 -3.21 -2.53 -0.69
N ASN A 177 -2.24 -3.42 -0.53
CA ASN A 177 -2.32 -4.80 -1.05
C ASN A 177 -3.26 -5.67 -0.23
N ASN A 178 -3.21 -5.54 1.09
CA ASN A 178 -4.12 -6.20 2.00
C ASN A 178 -5.58 -5.80 1.72
N TYR A 179 -5.78 -4.52 1.41
CA TYR A 179 -7.10 -3.95 1.19
C TYR A 179 -7.66 -4.26 -0.21
N TYR A 180 -6.80 -4.29 -1.23
CA TYR A 180 -7.20 -4.69 -2.58
C TYR A 180 -7.55 -6.19 -2.68
N LYS A 181 -6.73 -7.07 -2.09
CA LYS A 181 -6.97 -8.52 -2.09
C LYS A 181 -8.32 -8.88 -1.44
N GLN A 182 -8.70 -8.16 -0.39
CA GLN A 182 -9.96 -8.40 0.33
C GLN A 182 -11.22 -8.04 -0.48
N ASN A 183 -11.16 -6.99 -1.31
CA ASN A 183 -12.36 -6.43 -1.95
C ASN A 183 -12.51 -6.80 -3.43
N TYR A 184 -11.41 -7.18 -4.11
CA TYR A 184 -11.42 -7.38 -5.57
C TYR A 184 -10.89 -8.73 -6.03
N SER A 185 -10.32 -9.57 -5.16
CA SER A 185 -9.86 -10.90 -5.59
C SER A 185 -10.92 -11.98 -5.34
N THR A 186 -11.73 -12.25 -6.36
CA THR A 186 -12.57 -13.46 -6.46
C THR A 186 -11.75 -14.76 -6.36
N ILE A 187 -10.43 -14.69 -6.54
CA ILE A 187 -9.53 -15.86 -6.66
C ILE A 187 -8.80 -16.24 -5.35
N TYR A 188 -8.77 -15.40 -4.30
CA TYR A 188 -8.12 -15.75 -3.01
C TYR A 188 -9.09 -16.14 -1.88
N HIS A 189 -10.39 -16.24 -2.15
CA HIS A 189 -11.41 -16.51 -1.13
C HIS A 189 -11.35 -17.90 -0.48
N ASN A 190 -10.46 -18.81 -0.92
CA ASN A 190 -10.41 -20.15 -0.36
C ASN A 190 -9.36 -20.40 0.71
N ASN A 191 -8.53 -19.43 1.16
CA ASN A 191 -7.59 -19.73 2.27
C ASN A 191 -7.11 -18.57 3.16
N GLN A 192 -7.70 -17.38 3.14
CA GLN A 192 -7.35 -16.34 4.12
C GLN A 192 -8.60 -15.79 4.82
N ARG A 193 -8.99 -16.50 5.88
CA ARG A 193 -9.99 -16.09 6.88
C ARG A 193 -9.46 -15.05 7.88
N ASN A 194 -8.30 -14.46 7.60
CA ASN A 194 -7.72 -13.40 8.41
C ASN A 194 -7.81 -12.13 7.60
N SER A 195 -8.87 -11.36 7.82
CA SER A 195 -8.80 -9.94 7.52
C SER A 195 -7.56 -9.40 8.25
N PRO A 196 -6.55 -8.80 7.58
CA PRO A 196 -5.57 -7.98 8.28
C PRO A 196 -6.33 -7.04 9.20
N ASP A 197 -6.11 -7.20 10.50
CA ASP A 197 -6.64 -6.29 11.51
C ASP A 197 -6.23 -4.88 11.08
N ILE A 198 -7.22 -4.00 10.94
CA ILE A 198 -6.94 -2.58 10.72
C ILE A 198 -6.07 -2.15 11.90
N THR A 199 -4.84 -1.73 11.65
CA THR A 199 -4.03 -1.17 12.72
C THR A 199 -4.45 0.27 12.98
N GLN A 200 -4.22 0.77 14.19
CA GLN A 200 -4.49 2.18 14.49
C GLN A 200 -3.74 3.10 13.52
N GLU A 201 -2.47 2.80 13.25
CA GLU A 201 -1.62 3.52 12.30
C GLU A 201 -2.25 3.59 10.91
N THR A 202 -2.80 2.46 10.46
CA THR A 202 -3.51 2.36 9.19
C THR A 202 -4.76 3.25 9.14
N ALA A 203 -5.58 3.22 10.19
CA ALA A 203 -6.79 4.05 10.26
C ALA A 203 -6.46 5.55 10.26
N ASP A 204 -5.39 5.92 10.97
CA ASP A 204 -4.88 7.30 11.01
C ASP A 204 -4.44 7.79 9.62
N PHE A 205 -3.77 6.93 8.85
CA PHE A 205 -3.35 7.24 7.48
C PHE A 205 -4.52 7.52 6.55
N ILE A 206 -5.49 6.61 6.49
CA ILE A 206 -6.64 6.73 5.58
C ILE A 206 -7.46 7.98 5.93
N MET A 207 -7.69 8.20 7.22
CA MET A 207 -8.44 9.35 7.68
C MET A 207 -7.74 10.64 7.26
N THR A 208 -6.42 10.72 7.42
CA THR A 208 -5.62 11.89 7.03
C THR A 208 -5.66 12.11 5.51
N ASP A 209 -5.47 11.07 4.72
CA ASP A 209 -5.40 11.19 3.26
C ASP A 209 -6.77 11.52 2.66
N PHE A 210 -7.85 10.90 3.16
CA PHE A 210 -9.22 11.24 2.73
C PHE A 210 -9.59 12.68 3.11
N TYR A 211 -9.24 13.10 4.33
CA TYR A 211 -9.44 14.47 4.79
C TYR A 211 -8.79 15.48 3.85
N GLU A 212 -7.52 15.28 3.51
CA GLU A 212 -6.82 16.17 2.59
C GLU A 212 -7.34 16.12 1.17
N LYS A 213 -7.85 14.96 0.71
CA LYS A 213 -8.52 14.84 -0.58
C LYS A 213 -9.76 15.73 -0.61
N LEU A 214 -10.59 15.71 0.44
CA LEU A 214 -11.74 16.59 0.56
C LEU A 214 -11.35 18.06 0.61
N LEU A 215 -10.29 18.44 1.35
CA LEU A 215 -9.79 19.81 1.31
C LEU A 215 -9.41 20.25 -0.12
N SER A 216 -8.75 19.36 -0.88
CA SER A 216 -8.38 19.64 -2.27
C SER A 216 -9.58 19.79 -3.22
N LEU A 217 -10.75 19.26 -2.84
CA LEU A 217 -12.04 19.41 -3.54
C LEU A 217 -12.81 20.69 -3.12
N GLY A 218 -12.20 21.53 -2.28
CA GLY A 218 -12.74 22.83 -1.87
C GLY A 218 -13.58 22.83 -0.59
N TYR A 219 -13.64 21.73 0.15
CA TYR A 219 -14.35 21.69 1.44
C TYR A 219 -13.50 22.27 2.57
N ASP A 220 -14.11 22.98 3.50
CA ASP A 220 -13.44 23.41 4.73
C ASP A 220 -13.20 22.24 5.70
N SER A 221 -12.31 22.44 6.67
CA SER A 221 -11.91 21.42 7.66
C SER A 221 -13.08 20.80 8.41
N LYS A 222 -14.08 21.58 8.78
CA LYS A 222 -15.24 21.10 9.56
C LYS A 222 -16.14 20.26 8.68
N THR A 223 -16.40 20.71 7.46
CA THR A 223 -17.18 19.97 6.46
C THR A 223 -16.50 18.66 6.05
N ALA A 224 -15.18 18.68 5.84
CA ALA A 224 -14.41 17.48 5.49
C ALA A 224 -14.49 16.41 6.59
N LEU A 225 -14.34 16.79 7.86
CA LEU A 225 -14.48 15.86 8.99
C LEU A 225 -15.90 15.28 9.09
N ARG A 226 -16.94 16.05 8.78
CA ARG A 226 -18.32 15.57 8.79
C ARG A 226 -18.58 14.54 7.70
N ILE A 227 -18.07 14.78 6.48
CA ILE A 227 -18.16 13.82 5.37
C ILE A 227 -17.49 12.50 5.78
N ILE A 228 -16.27 12.54 6.33
CA ILE A 228 -15.56 11.35 6.83
C ILE A 228 -16.38 10.59 7.86
N ARG A 229 -16.99 11.30 8.83
CA ARG A 229 -17.81 10.65 9.87
C ARG A 229 -19.02 9.96 9.25
N VAL A 230 -19.73 10.60 8.32
CA VAL A 230 -20.87 9.99 7.62
C VAL A 230 -20.43 8.73 6.87
N GLU A 231 -19.34 8.83 6.12
CA GLU A 231 -18.77 7.70 5.38
C GLU A 231 -18.40 6.55 6.32
N LEU A 232 -17.74 6.83 7.44
CA LEU A 232 -17.34 5.81 8.42
C LEU A 232 -18.52 5.19 9.18
N VAL A 233 -19.63 5.91 9.34
CA VAL A 233 -20.87 5.35 9.90
C VAL A 233 -21.52 4.38 8.90
N ASN A 234 -21.53 4.74 7.62
CA ASN A 234 -22.15 3.95 6.57
C ASN A 234 -21.24 2.83 6.03
N SER A 235 -19.95 2.86 6.35
CA SER A 235 -18.95 1.96 5.81
C SER A 235 -17.83 1.65 6.81
N ASN A 236 -16.58 1.60 6.35
CA ASN A 236 -15.40 1.40 7.18
C ASN A 236 -14.18 2.07 6.53
N TYR A 237 -13.04 2.06 7.21
CA TYR A 237 -11.80 2.64 6.70
C TYR A 237 -11.36 2.05 5.34
N ASN A 238 -11.73 0.82 5.01
CA ASN A 238 -11.39 0.21 3.72
C ASN A 238 -12.17 0.89 2.60
N GLN A 239 -13.48 1.06 2.79
CA GLN A 239 -14.33 1.74 1.80
C GLN A 239 -13.93 3.21 1.64
N LEU A 240 -13.62 3.89 2.76
CA LEU A 240 -13.15 5.27 2.74
C LEU A 240 -11.91 5.45 1.85
N TYR A 241 -10.96 4.52 1.95
CA TYR A 241 -9.77 4.51 1.11
C TYR A 241 -10.09 4.38 -0.39
N PHE A 242 -11.05 3.55 -0.79
CA PHE A 242 -11.44 3.42 -2.20
C PHE A 242 -12.19 4.64 -2.70
N ASN A 243 -13.14 5.15 -1.89
CA ASN A 243 -13.91 6.34 -2.24
C ASN A 243 -13.00 7.54 -2.54
N MET A 244 -11.84 7.64 -1.87
CA MET A 244 -10.87 8.72 -2.08
C MET A 244 -10.30 8.80 -3.50
N PHE A 245 -10.34 7.68 -4.24
CA PHE A 245 -9.93 7.62 -5.66
C PHE A 245 -11.12 7.45 -6.61
N SER A 246 -12.35 7.49 -6.11
CA SER A 246 -13.56 7.42 -6.94
C SER A 246 -13.61 8.65 -7.87
N PRO A 247 -13.86 8.47 -9.18
CA PRO A 247 -14.11 9.60 -10.07
C PRO A 247 -15.38 10.38 -9.67
N ASN A 248 -16.27 9.76 -8.89
CA ASN A 248 -17.51 10.37 -8.41
C ASN A 248 -17.40 10.97 -7.00
N LEU A 249 -16.22 10.93 -6.37
CA LEU A 249 -16.04 11.37 -4.97
C LEU A 249 -16.61 12.76 -4.71
N LYS A 250 -16.40 13.71 -5.62
CA LYS A 250 -16.92 15.08 -5.47
C LYS A 250 -18.45 15.10 -5.40
N LYS A 251 -19.10 14.34 -6.29
CA LYS A 251 -20.56 14.23 -6.33
C LYS A 251 -21.09 13.57 -5.06
N GLU A 252 -20.49 12.46 -4.64
CA GLU A 252 -20.85 11.73 -3.41
C GLU A 252 -20.72 12.63 -2.17
N ALA A 253 -19.61 13.38 -2.07
CA ALA A 253 -19.38 14.33 -1.00
C ALA A 253 -20.39 15.49 -1.01
N ASP A 254 -20.77 16.02 -2.18
CA ASP A 254 -21.78 17.07 -2.30
C ASP A 254 -23.19 16.57 -1.90
N GLU A 255 -23.52 15.31 -2.20
CA GLU A 255 -24.75 14.65 -1.75
C GLU A 255 -24.79 14.54 -0.21
N ILE A 256 -23.68 14.10 0.40
CA ILE A 256 -23.54 14.06 1.87
C ILE A 256 -23.74 15.44 2.49
N VAL A 257 -23.08 16.47 1.95
CA VAL A 257 -23.21 17.85 2.43
C VAL A 257 -24.67 18.35 2.32
N THR A 258 -25.33 18.03 1.21
CA THR A 258 -26.73 18.37 1.00
C THR A 258 -27.63 17.73 2.05
N GLU A 259 -27.43 16.45 2.36
CA GLU A 259 -28.18 15.75 3.41
C GLU A 259 -27.89 16.30 4.81
N ILE A 260 -26.63 16.59 5.13
CA ILE A 260 -26.25 17.22 6.40
C ILE A 260 -26.97 18.57 6.57
N ASN A 261 -27.03 19.39 5.52
CA ASN A 261 -27.65 20.71 5.55
C ASN A 261 -29.20 20.66 5.63
N LYS A 262 -29.83 19.54 5.27
CA LYS A 262 -31.28 19.33 5.49
C LYS A 262 -31.60 19.10 6.97
N GLN A 263 -30.64 18.65 7.76
CA GLN A 263 -30.84 18.38 9.18
C GLN A 263 -30.72 19.67 9.99
N LYS A 264 -31.75 19.97 10.81
CA LYS A 264 -31.74 21.14 11.71
C LYS A 264 -30.75 21.01 12.86
N TYR A 265 -30.37 19.78 13.22
CA TYR A 265 -29.47 19.50 14.33
C TYR A 265 -28.51 18.38 13.96
N TRP A 266 -27.22 18.61 14.22
CA TRP A 266 -26.17 17.61 14.15
C TRP A 266 -25.62 17.42 15.56
N VAL A 267 -25.86 16.26 16.15
CA VAL A 267 -25.26 15.90 17.45
C VAL A 267 -23.91 15.26 17.14
N GLU A 268 -22.84 15.92 17.59
CA GLU A 268 -21.46 15.46 17.38
C GLU A 268 -21.09 14.22 18.18
#